data_AF-A0AA51SXT4-F1
#
_entry.id   AF-A0AA51SXT4-F1
#
_cell.length_a   1.000
_cell.length_b   1.000
_cell.length_c   1.000
_cell.angle_alpha   90.00
_cell.angle_beta   90.00
_cell.angle_gamma   90.00
#
_symmetry.space_group_name_H-M   'P 1'
#
loop_
_entity.id
_entity.type
_entity.pdbx_description
1 polymer ?
#
loop_
_entity_poly.entity_id
_entity_poly.type
_entity_poly.pdbx_seq_one_letter_code
_entity_poly.pdbx_strand_id
1 'polypeptide(L)' 'MNSLRFKETFYVDYSLAYTIIKQYGLTSRDKDKIEGMKMDPGIKDAIYKILNIA' A
#
# COMPACT_ATOMS: atom_id res chain seq x y z
N MET A 1 -23.76 11.89 -0.02
CA MET A 1 -23.22 10.84 -0.91
C MET A 1 -21.68 10.85 -1.06
N ASN A 2 -20.92 11.67 -0.31
CA ASN A 2 -19.43 11.71 -0.43
C ASN A 2 -18.67 10.77 0.52
N SER A 3 -19.36 10.06 1.43
CA SER A 3 -18.70 9.23 2.44
C SER A 3 -18.54 7.75 2.04
N LEU A 4 -19.29 7.28 1.04
CA LEU A 4 -19.21 5.90 0.54
C LEU A 4 -17.98 5.69 -0.36
N ARG A 5 -17.71 6.63 -1.29
CA ARG A 5 -16.55 6.55 -2.18
C ARG A 5 -15.22 6.50 -1.42
N PHE A 6 -15.09 7.27 -0.34
CA PHE A 6 -13.87 7.31 0.47
C PHE A 6 -13.53 5.98 1.15
N LYS A 7 -14.54 5.23 1.62
CA LYS A 7 -14.31 3.92 2.23
C LYS A 7 -13.91 2.89 1.18
N GLU A 8 -14.59 2.87 0.04
CA GLU A 8 -14.31 1.90 -1.03
C GLU A 8 -12.89 2.04 -1.58
N THR A 9 -12.43 3.27 -1.86
CA THR A 9 -11.06 3.51 -2.34
C THR A 9 -10.01 3.02 -1.32
N PHE A 10 -10.23 3.29 -0.03
CA PHE A 10 -9.36 2.82 1.05
C PHE A 10 -9.23 1.30 1.10
N TYR A 11 -10.33 0.57 0.89
CA TYR A 11 -10.29 -0.90 0.85
C TYR A 11 -9.58 -1.44 -0.40
N VAL A 12 -9.70 -0.77 -1.54
CA VAL A 12 -9.02 -1.15 -2.78
C VAL A 12 -7.51 -0.94 -2.65
N ASP A 13 -7.07 0.20 -2.13
CA ASP A 13 -5.65 0.51 -1.94
C ASP A 13 -4.97 -0.49 -1.00
N TYR A 14 -5.62 -0.85 0.12
CA TYR A 14 -5.11 -1.85 1.05
C TYR A 14 -5.06 -3.25 0.44
N SER A 15 -6.06 -3.62 -0.36
CA SER A 15 -6.09 -4.93 -1.03
C SER A 15 -4.98 -5.05 -2.07
N LEU A 16 -4.75 -3.97 -2.83
CA LEU A 16 -3.67 -3.92 -3.82
C LEU A 16 -2.30 -3.91 -3.13
N ALA A 17 -2.13 -3.11 -2.08
CA ALA A 17 -0.93 -3.08 -1.26
C ALA A 17 -0.58 -4.48 -0.71
N TYR A 18 -1.56 -5.19 -0.16
CA TYR A 18 -1.37 -6.55 0.35
C TYR A 18 -0.97 -7.55 -0.73
N THR A 19 -1.54 -7.40 -1.94
CA THR A 19 -1.19 -8.21 -3.11
C THR A 19 0.26 -7.96 -3.53
N ILE A 20 0.67 -6.69 -3.64
CA ILE A 20 2.03 -6.29 -4.00
C ILE A 20 3.03 -6.81 -2.96
N ILE A 21 2.72 -6.66 -1.66
CA ILE A 21 3.55 -7.19 -0.58
C ILE A 21 3.79 -8.69 -0.74
N LYS A 22 2.72 -9.47 -0.96
CA LYS A 22 2.85 -10.93 -1.14
C LYS A 22 3.57 -11.30 -2.42
N GLN A 23 3.25 -10.66 -3.54
CA GLN A 23 3.80 -10.97 -4.85
C GLN A 23 5.31 -10.73 -4.90
N TYR A 24 5.78 -9.64 -4.30
CA TYR A 24 7.20 -9.24 -4.31
C TYR A 24 7.95 -9.65 -3.04
N GLY A 25 7.28 -10.33 -2.11
CA GLY A 25 7.85 -10.76 -0.83
C GLY A 25 8.38 -9.59 0.01
N LEU A 26 7.68 -8.45 -0.02
CA LEU A 26 8.16 -7.22 0.63
C LEU A 26 8.07 -7.34 2.15
N THR A 27 9.09 -6.79 2.81
CA THR A 27 9.17 -6.70 4.27
C THR A 27 9.47 -5.27 4.71
N SER A 28 9.44 -5.02 6.02
CA SER A 28 9.78 -3.70 6.58
C SER A 28 11.21 -3.24 6.27
N ARG A 29 12.09 -4.14 5.81
CA ARG A 29 13.48 -3.83 5.42
C ARG A 29 13.59 -3.36 3.96
N ASP A 30 12.55 -3.55 3.16
CA ASP A 30 12.55 -3.24 1.73
C ASP A 30 12.10 -1.81 1.42
N LYS A 31 12.28 -0.86 2.36
CA LYS A 31 11.85 0.53 2.21
C LYS A 31 12.39 1.17 0.93
N ASP A 32 13.69 1.02 0.65
CA ASP A 32 14.32 1.52 -0.58
C ASP A 32 13.71 0.92 -1.85
N LYS A 33 13.38 -0.38 -1.81
CA LYS A 33 12.76 -1.08 -2.94
C LYS A 33 11.34 -0.56 -3.18
N ILE A 34 10.57 -0.31 -2.12
CA ILE A 34 9.23 0.27 -2.20
C ILE A 34 9.30 1.71 -2.71
N GLU A 35 10.31 2.48 -2.29
CA GLU A 35 10.52 3.86 -2.75
C GLU A 35 10.78 3.92 -4.26
N GLY A 36 11.58 2.99 -4.78
CA GLY A 36 11.91 2.91 -6.21
C GLY A 36 10.78 2.40 -7.11
N MET A 37 9.69 1.84 -6.55
CA MET A 37 8.55 1.38 -7.33
C MET A 37 7.67 2.56 -7.75
N LYS A 38 7.35 2.64 -9.05
CA LYS A 38 6.33 3.58 -9.56
C LYS A 38 4.93 3.04 -9.26
N MET A 39 4.31 3.55 -8.21
CA MET A 39 2.94 3.24 -7.80
C MET A 39 2.23 4.47 -7.24
N ASP A 40 0.91 4.42 -7.12
CA ASP A 40 0.15 5.51 -6.52
C ASP A 40 0.56 5.77 -5.07
N PRO A 41 0.60 7.04 -4.63
CA PRO A 41 0.94 7.40 -3.25
C PRO A 41 0.07 6.71 -2.19
N GLY A 42 -1.22 6.48 -2.48
CA GLY A 42 -2.14 5.82 -1.57
C GLY A 42 -1.80 4.35 -1.32
N ILE A 43 -1.37 3.63 -2.37
CA ILE A 43 -0.91 2.24 -2.26
C ILE A 43 0.41 2.20 -1.49
N LYS A 44 1.33 3.12 -1.79
CA LYS A 44 2.63 3.19 -1.09
C LYS A 44 2.45 3.45 0.42
N ASP A 45 1.57 4.38 0.78
CA ASP A 45 1.21 4.65 2.17
C ASP A 45 0.55 3.44 2.85
N ALA A 46 -0.35 2.75 2.15
CA ALA A 46 -0.96 1.51 2.64
C ALA A 46 0.08 0.41 2.87
N ILE A 47 1.06 0.25 1.96
CA ILE A 47 2.17 -0.70 2.13
C ILE A 47 2.99 -0.37 3.38
N TYR A 48 3.33 0.92 3.59
CA TYR A 48 4.07 1.34 4.78
C TYR A 48 3.31 1.09 6.07
N LYS A 49 2.00 1.34 6.08
CA LYS A 49 1.14 1.02 7.23
C LYS A 49 1.05 -0.48 7.50
N ILE A 50 0.88 -1.31 6.46
CA ILE A 50 0.79 -2.77 6.59
C ILE A 50 2.12 -3.37 7.09
N LEU A 51 3.24 -2.88 6.56
CA LEU A 51 4.58 -3.36 6.93
C LEU A 51 5.14 -2.70 8.19
N ASN A 52 4.40 -1.75 8.78
CA ASN A 52 4.80 -0.96 9.94
C ASN A 52 6.18 -0.31 9.77
N ILE A 53 6.38 0.32 8.61
CA ILE A 53 7.60 1.05 8.25
C ILE A 53 7.43 2.50 8.72
N ALA A 54 8.34 2.95 9.59
CA ALA A 54 8.41 4.32 10.10
C ALA A 54 9.16 5.28 9.16
#